data_AF-A0A1J4W2U1-F1
#
_entry.id   AF-A0A1J4W2U1-F1
#
_cell.length_a   1.000
_cell.length_b   1.000
_cell.length_c   1.000
_cell.angle_alpha   90.00
_cell.angle_beta   90.00
_cell.angle_gamma   90.00
#
_symmetry.space_group_name_H-M   'P 1'
#
loop_
_entity.id
_entity.type
_entity.pdbx_description
1 polymer ?
#
loop_
_entity_poly.entity_id
_entity_poly.type
_entity_poly.pdbx_seq_one_letter_code
_entity_poly.pdbx_strand_id
1 'polypeptide(L)' 'MGKLILAIILILIIVSLVIVGSYSLNLNEKGDRQTFFKSFSGWIVKSFTNLKNIAGYAIKQDWKIKNETNLTNSTKLSS' A
#
# COMPACT_ATOMS: atom_id res chain seq x y z
N MET A 1 -6.16 12.58 -15.89
CA MET A 1 -5.83 11.14 -16.05
C MET A 1 -4.37 10.91 -16.45
N GLY A 2 -3.84 11.57 -17.48
CA GLY A 2 -2.45 11.34 -17.94
C GLY A 2 -1.36 11.53 -16.87
N LYS A 3 -1.49 12.53 -15.99
CA LYS A 3 -0.53 12.78 -14.90
C LYS A 3 -0.46 11.65 -13.86
N LEU A 4 -1.60 11.01 -13.59
CA LEU A 4 -1.71 9.96 -12.58
C LEU A 4 -1.16 8.63 -13.12
N ILE A 5 -1.43 8.34 -14.39
CA ILE A 5 -0.80 7.23 -15.12
C ILE A 5 0.71 7.42 -15.19
N LEU A 6 1.18 8.65 -15.46
CA LEU A 6 2.61 8.97 -15.49
C LEU A 6 3.29 8.71 -14.13
N ALA A 7 2.64 9.12 -13.03
CA ALA A 7 3.13 8.87 -11.68
C ALA A 7 3.23 7.37 -11.37
N ILE A 8 2.22 6.58 -11.77
CA ILE A 8 2.24 5.12 -11.62
C ILE A 8 3.41 4.53 -12.40
N ILE A 9 3.59 4.93 -13.66
CA ILE A 9 4.70 4.44 -14.50
C ILE A 9 6.06 4.77 -13.87
N LEU A 10 6.24 5.98 -13.35
CA LEU A 10 7.47 6.38 -12.65
C LEU A 10 7.78 5.48 -11.46
N ILE A 11 6.77 5.17 -10.64
CA ILE A 11 6.93 4.26 -9.50
C ILE A 11 7.33 2.86 -9.98
N LEU A 12 6.70 2.34 -11.04
CA LEU A 12 7.03 1.02 -11.59
C LEU A 12 8.48 0.97 -12.12
N ILE A 13 8.95 2.05 -12.75
CA ILE A 13 10.34 2.15 -13.21
C ILE A 13 11.31 2.13 -12.04
N ILE A 14 11.06 2.93 -10.99
CA ILE A 14 11.93 2.99 -9.80
C ILE A 14 12.03 1.61 -9.16
N VAL A 15 10.91 0.93 -8.95
CA VAL A 15 10.88 -0.41 -8.37
C VAL A 15 11.64 -1.41 -9.24
N SER A 16 11.48 -1.32 -10.57
CA SER A 16 12.21 -2.18 -11.50
C SER A 16 13.72 -1.99 -11.37
N LEU A 17 14.19 -0.74 -11.30
CA LEU A 17 15.61 -0.42 -11.11
C LEU A 17 16.13 -0.92 -9.76
N VAL A 18 15.36 -0.75 -8.68
CA VAL A 18 15.73 -1.26 -7.35
C VAL A 18 15.87 -2.78 -7.36
N ILE A 19 14.95 -3.51 -7.99
CA ILE A 19 15.02 -4.97 -8.06
C ILE A 19 16.23 -5.41 -8.88
N VAL A 20 16.45 -4.81 -10.05
CA VAL A 20 17.61 -5.13 -10.89
C VAL A 20 18.92 -4.87 -10.14
N GLY A 21 19.04 -3.72 -9.48
CA GLY A 21 20.24 -3.36 -8.71
C GLY A 21 20.44 -4.20 -7.46
N SER A 22 19.38 -4.58 -6.74
CA SER A 22 19.48 -5.35 -5.49
C SER A 22 19.89 -6.79 -5.71
N TYR A 23 19.47 -7.38 -6.83
CA TYR A 23 19.77 -8.76 -7.19
C TYR A 23 20.89 -8.87 -8.25
N SER A 24 21.51 -7.75 -8.63
CA SER A 24 22.52 -7.66 -9.70
C SER A 24 22.11 -8.37 -10.99
N LEU A 25 20.83 -8.25 -11.37
CA LEU A 25 20.23 -9.05 -12.45
C LEU A 25 20.69 -8.57 -13.82
N ASN A 26 21.04 -9.51 -14.68
CA ASN A 26 21.21 -9.30 -16.11
C ASN A 26 19.94 -9.69 -16.86
N LEU A 27 19.12 -8.70 -17.24
CA LEU A 27 17.85 -8.95 -17.95
C LEU A 27 18.01 -9.57 -19.36
N ASN A 28 19.23 -9.74 -19.86
CA ASN A 28 19.47 -10.51 -21.09
C ASN A 28 19.48 -12.02 -20.82
N GLU A 29 19.77 -12.43 -19.59
CA GLU A 29 19.77 -13.83 -19.16
C GLU A 29 18.36 -14.31 -18.83
N LYS A 30 18.00 -15.52 -19.28
CA LYS A 30 16.66 -16.08 -19.06
C LYS A 30 16.36 -16.32 -17.58
N GLY A 31 17.33 -16.79 -16.80
CA GLY A 31 17.18 -17.04 -15.36
C GLY A 31 16.90 -15.75 -14.59
N ASP A 32 17.71 -14.73 -14.84
CA ASP A 32 17.57 -13.43 -14.19
C ASP A 32 16.28 -12.70 -14.56
N ARG A 33 15.80 -12.83 -15.80
CA ARG A 33 14.46 -12.36 -16.17
C ARG A 33 13.37 -13.04 -15.35
N GLN A 34 13.45 -14.35 -15.15
CA GLN A 34 12.47 -15.07 -14.36
C GLN A 34 12.49 -14.60 -12.89
N THR A 35 13.69 -14.41 -12.33
CA THR A 35 13.88 -13.83 -10.99
C THR A 35 13.29 -12.43 -10.89
N PHE A 36 13.54 -11.57 -11.89
CA PHE A 36 12.97 -10.24 -11.97
C PHE A 36 11.44 -10.30 -11.94
N PHE A 37 10.80 -11.07 -12.84
CA PHE A 37 9.35 -11.14 -12.92
C PHE A 37 8.72 -11.71 -11.64
N LYS A 38 9.35 -12.71 -11.02
CA LYS A 38 8.90 -13.27 -9.74
C LYS A 38 8.97 -12.25 -8.62
N SER A 39 10.08 -11.51 -8.51
CA SER A 39 10.26 -10.48 -7.49
C SER A 39 9.34 -9.29 -7.71
N PHE A 40 9.20 -8.84 -8.96
CA PHE A 40 8.36 -7.72 -9.34
C PHE A 40 6.87 -8.02 -9.12
N SER A 41 6.38 -9.16 -9.60
CA SER A 41 4.99 -9.59 -9.36
C SER A 41 4.72 -9.81 -7.86
N GLY A 42 5.66 -10.40 -7.13
CA GLY A 42 5.56 -10.55 -5.68
C GLY A 42 5.46 -9.21 -4.95
N TRP A 43 6.20 -8.19 -5.39
CA TRP A 43 6.09 -6.83 -4.86
C TRP A 43 4.73 -6.19 -5.15
N ILE A 44 4.19 -6.35 -6.38
CA ILE A 44 2.85 -5.84 -6.74
C ILE A 44 1.79 -6.45 -5.82
N VAL A 45 1.78 -7.78 -5.67
CA VAL A 45 0.79 -8.48 -4.84
C VAL A 45 0.88 -8.01 -3.39
N LYS A 46 2.08 -7.97 -2.81
CA LYS A 46 2.27 -7.49 -1.42
C LYS A 46 1.82 -6.05 -1.25
N SER A 47 2.13 -5.18 -2.22
CA SER A 47 1.72 -3.77 -2.18
C SER A 47 0.20 -3.62 -2.22
N PHE A 48 -0.49 -4.40 -3.06
CA PHE A 48 -1.95 -4.40 -3.13
C PHE A 48 -2.58 -4.93 -1.83
N THR A 49 -2.05 -6.02 -1.28
CA THR A 49 -2.52 -6.56 0.01
C THR A 49 -2.34 -5.54 1.14
N ASN A 50 -1.19 -4.87 1.21
CA ASN A 50 -0.93 -3.84 2.20
C ASN A 50 -1.89 -2.65 2.05
N LEU A 51 -2.11 -2.19 0.81
CA LEU A 51 -3.07 -1.11 0.53
C LEU A 51 -4.49 -1.50 0.95
N LYS A 52 -4.94 -2.72 0.63
CA LYS A 52 -6.24 -3.25 1.05
C LYS A 52 -6.37 -3.29 2.57
N ASN A 53 -5.32 -3.72 3.27
CA ASN A 53 -5.32 -3.76 4.73
C ASN A 53 -5.44 -2.35 5.32
N ILE A 54 -4.64 -1.39 4.82
CA ILE A 54 -4.69 0.01 5.26
C ILE A 54 -6.08 0.61 5.00
N ALA A 55 -6.65 0.40 3.82
CA ALA A 55 -8.00 0.84 3.48
C ALA A 55 -9.04 0.20 4.42
N GLY A 56 -8.91 -1.09 4.71
CA GLY A 56 -9.76 -1.79 5.66
C GLY A 56 -9.66 -1.24 7.10
N TYR A 57 -8.47 -0.84 7.53
CA TYR A 57 -8.28 -0.16 8.81
C TYR A 57 -8.92 1.24 8.81
N ALA A 58 -8.73 2.02 7.76
CA ALA A 58 -9.33 3.35 7.63
C ALA A 58 -10.87 3.29 7.67
N ILE A 59 -11.48 2.37 6.93
CA ILE A 59 -12.94 2.14 6.94
C ILE A 59 -13.43 1.74 8.34
N LYS A 60 -12.70 0.86 9.03
CA LYS A 60 -13.03 0.46 10.41
C LYS A 60 -12.89 1.61 11.41
N GLN A 61 -11.92 2.51 11.20
CA GLN A 61 -11.76 3.71 12.02
C GLN A 61 -12.92 4.69 11.80
N ASP A 62 -13.28 4.97 10.55
CA ASP A 62 -14.44 5.82 10.22
C ASP A 62 -15.75 5.28 10.83
N TRP A 63 -15.91 3.95 10.85
CA TRP A 63 -17.06 3.32 11.50
C TRP A 63 -17.05 3.47 13.03
N LYS A 64 -15.87 3.42 13.68
CA LYS A 64 -15.75 3.56 15.14
C LYS A 64 -15.98 4.98 15.65
N ILE A 65 -15.62 6.01 14.87
CA ILE A 65 -15.71 7.41 15.29
C ILE A 65 -17.17 7.87 15.52
N LYS A 66 -18.17 7.17 14.94
CA LYS A 66 -19.60 7.53 15.12
C LYS A 66 -20.22 7.15 16.48
N ASN A 67 -19.56 6.35 17.32
CA ASN A 67 -20.19 5.82 18.54
C ASN A 67 -19.68 6.37 19.89
N GLU A 68 -18.75 7.33 19.90
CA GLU A 68 -18.13 7.79 21.16
C GLU A 68 -18.24 9.31 21.39
N THR A 69 -19.44 9.89 21.34
CA THR A 69 -19.65 11.31 21.74
C THR A 69 -20.93 11.62 22.51
N ASN A 70 -21.47 10.69 23.32
CA ASN A 70 -22.70 10.98 24.09
C ASN A 70 -22.73 10.51 25.56
N LEU A 71 -21.61 10.42 26.27
CA LEU A 71 -21.63 10.03 27.69
C LEU A 71 -20.66 10.83 28.60
N THR A 72 -20.74 12.17 28.60
CA THR A 72 -19.97 12.92 29.62
C THR A 72 -20.60 14.22 30.13
N ASN A 73 -21.93 14.43 29.99
CA ASN A 73 -22.60 15.61 30.55
C ASN A 73 -23.76 15.33 31.54
N SER A 74 -23.94 14.10 32.03
CA SER A 74 -25.06 13.75 32.93
C SER A 74 -24.73 13.60 34.43
N THR A 75 -23.53 13.99 34.88
CA THR A 75 -23.15 13.97 36.32
C THR A 75 -22.86 15.35 36.92
N LYS A 76 -23.64 16.36 36.53
CA LYS A 76 -23.71 17.64 37.26
C LYS A 76 -25.15 18.14 37.33
N LEU A 77 -26.00 17.49 38.13
CA LEU A 77 -27.26 18.06 38.65
C LEU A 77 -27.81 17.15 39.76
N SER A 78 -27.13 17.11 40.90
CA SER A 78 -27.78 16.92 42.21
C SER A 78 -26.91 17.60 43.27
N SER A 79 -27.16 18.89 43.49
CA SER A 79 -26.83 19.58 44.75
C SER A 79 -28.11 20.20 45.28
#